data_AF-A0A847PX36-F1
#
_entry.id   AF-A0A847PX36-F1
#
_cell.length_a   1.000
_cell.length_b   1.000
_cell.length_c   1.000
_cell.angle_alpha   90.00
_cell.angle_beta   90.00
_cell.angle_gamma   90.00
#
_symmetry.space_group_name_H-M   'P 1'
#
loop_
_entity.id
_entity.type
_entity.pdbx_description
1 polymer ?
#
loop_
_entity_poly.entity_id
_entity_poly.type
_entity_poly.pdbx_seq_one_letter_code
_entity_poly.pdbx_strand_id
1 'polypeptide(L)'
;MKFHCFKTYVKYGLFFIFMISLVGTAHADTGQLVHYNWSRDTGNTIVDDSGYGNNGINSGSTTFTLPTGQIARHFNGQNRITIPNNEQLAFNDPHITFGVFFRYNSSNPAGNTYLVSKGNTAFRISIDHKNSMLTYEIYANGQAIHAKSGTRIQPNKDYEAIVTYDGSHAQLYINGVANGEGVDYKSVALGPSYITENWTIGSSSDSTYGLNGTIYAFYLYNRTLNSSEILDLYANDLRSIKNLRPGGIALSWDDSARIRACYKYLPIFQKYNATCTINLNNVIDRREAEIELKELDALYSAGWEIAVHGYNHIDSAIFLKSNPTEVWLDQEIFPNIVEISHYGYPVYTFAYPYSSRNAATDAAVASYFRTLRTRTPNIVNGNINETTLAYYNWDDTQLLYGVEIDEHALDTSLPSILHGIDYAIKTGSVLVLYGHGITPNVTGQYQTSTSRLESILNYTYQNGGVFYHMGDLGNSSWEQVPRFSKVTANYTVSRDILFAGESVTFTDCSVNQATELLDFGDGSPASSTANVIHTYTTPGTYT
;
A
#
# COMPACT_ATOMS: atom_id res chain seq x y z
N MET A 1 -64.63 -27.01 26.09
CA MET A 1 -63.87 -26.21 25.11
C MET A 1 -63.05 -25.19 25.87
N LYS A 2 -61.72 -25.35 25.86
CA LYS A 2 -60.78 -24.51 26.62
C LYS A 2 -60.52 -23.22 25.85
N PHE A 3 -60.70 -22.08 26.50
CA PHE A 3 -60.22 -20.78 26.04
C PHE A 3 -58.70 -20.69 26.24
N HIS A 4 -57.97 -20.28 25.21
CA HIS A 4 -56.57 -19.86 25.34
C HIS A 4 -56.48 -18.35 25.06
N CYS A 5 -56.18 -17.63 26.14
CA CYS A 5 -55.84 -16.22 26.13
C CYS A 5 -54.46 -16.04 25.48
N PHE A 6 -54.40 -15.51 24.26
CA PHE A 6 -53.15 -14.98 23.72
C PHE A 6 -52.92 -13.58 24.30
N LYS A 7 -51.94 -13.46 25.19
CA LYS A 7 -51.41 -12.17 25.65
C LYS A 7 -50.56 -11.55 24.55
N THR A 8 -50.94 -10.35 24.14
CA THR A 8 -50.19 -9.43 23.28
C THR A 8 -48.96 -8.92 24.04
N TYR A 9 -47.75 -9.23 23.56
CA TYR A 9 -46.55 -8.48 23.91
C TYR A 9 -46.22 -7.55 22.75
N VAL A 10 -46.75 -6.33 22.80
CA VAL A 10 -46.24 -5.21 22.01
C VAL A 10 -45.01 -4.68 22.74
N LYS A 11 -43.81 -4.97 22.21
CA LYS A 11 -42.58 -4.26 22.55
C LYS A 11 -42.14 -3.48 21.33
N TYR A 12 -42.33 -2.15 21.42
CA TYR A 12 -41.60 -1.09 20.72
C TYR A 12 -40.99 -1.46 19.35
N GLY A 13 -41.80 -1.38 18.29
CA GLY A 13 -41.28 -1.22 16.94
C GLY A 13 -40.73 0.18 16.79
N LEU A 14 -39.41 0.33 16.89
CA LEU A 14 -38.69 1.55 16.56
C LEU A 14 -38.77 1.73 15.03
N PHE A 15 -39.76 2.49 14.55
CA PHE A 15 -39.83 2.89 13.15
C PHE A 15 -38.75 3.95 12.89
N PHE A 16 -37.60 3.53 12.37
CA PHE A 16 -36.65 4.44 11.74
C PHE A 16 -37.29 4.94 10.44
N ILE A 17 -37.99 6.07 10.52
CA ILE A 17 -38.30 6.88 9.35
C ILE A 17 -36.97 7.51 8.93
N PHE A 18 -36.31 6.92 7.93
CA PHE A 18 -35.27 7.61 7.18
C PHE A 18 -35.94 8.76 6.41
N MET A 19 -36.08 9.91 7.07
CA MET A 19 -36.19 11.18 6.36
C MET A 19 -34.83 11.42 5.70
N ILE A 20 -34.74 11.06 4.41
CA ILE A 20 -33.67 11.54 3.54
C ILE A 20 -33.92 13.04 3.37
N SER A 21 -33.38 13.83 4.29
CA SER A 21 -33.17 15.24 4.08
C SER A 21 -31.97 15.37 3.15
N LEU A 22 -32.22 15.44 1.83
CA LEU A 22 -31.28 16.00 0.87
C LEU A 22 -31.16 17.51 1.19
N VAL A 23 -30.39 17.82 2.23
CA VAL A 23 -29.92 19.17 2.49
C VAL A 23 -28.56 19.27 1.80
N GLY A 24 -28.60 19.59 0.51
CA GLY A 24 -27.42 20.05 -0.20
C GLY A 24 -27.06 21.44 0.30
N THR A 25 -26.31 21.53 1.40
CA THR A 25 -25.51 22.71 1.70
C THR A 25 -24.10 22.43 1.20
N ALA A 26 -23.83 22.82 -0.05
CA ALA A 26 -22.45 23.01 -0.48
C ALA A 26 -21.90 24.18 0.33
N HIS A 27 -21.25 23.88 1.45
CA HIS A 27 -20.36 24.85 2.06
C HIS A 27 -19.18 25.02 1.12
N ALA A 28 -19.02 26.22 0.56
CA ALA A 28 -17.78 26.58 -0.11
C ALA A 28 -16.63 26.36 0.88
N ASP A 29 -15.67 25.52 0.52
CA ASP A 29 -14.41 25.44 1.25
C ASP A 29 -13.80 26.84 1.22
N THR A 30 -13.50 27.40 2.39
CA THR A 30 -13.08 28.79 2.52
C THR A 30 -11.85 29.04 1.64
N GLY A 31 -12.00 29.92 0.66
CA GLY A 31 -10.93 30.31 -0.24
C GLY A 31 -10.72 29.40 -1.46
N GLN A 32 -11.50 28.33 -1.65
CA GLN A 32 -11.52 27.59 -2.92
C GLN A 32 -12.31 28.40 -3.96
N LEU A 33 -11.62 29.12 -4.84
CA LEU A 33 -12.25 29.99 -5.84
C LEU A 33 -12.75 29.24 -7.07
N VAL A 34 -12.13 28.10 -7.41
CA VAL A 34 -12.55 27.26 -8.52
C VAL A 34 -12.43 25.81 -8.10
N HIS A 35 -13.45 25.02 -8.41
CA HIS A 35 -13.40 23.58 -8.35
C HIS A 35 -14.16 23.02 -9.55
N TYR A 36 -13.50 22.22 -10.38
CA TYR A 36 -14.17 21.53 -11.49
C TYR A 36 -14.05 20.02 -11.30
N ASN A 37 -15.21 19.37 -11.13
CA ASN A 37 -15.34 17.91 -11.15
C ASN A 37 -16.14 17.41 -12.37
N TRP A 38 -16.48 18.32 -13.29
CA TRP A 38 -17.15 18.08 -14.57
C TRP A 38 -18.60 17.56 -14.50
N SER A 39 -19.11 17.24 -13.30
CA SER A 39 -20.36 16.50 -13.12
C SER A 39 -21.62 17.28 -13.52
N ARG A 40 -21.54 18.61 -13.51
CA ARG A 40 -22.66 19.52 -13.82
C ARG A 40 -22.51 20.27 -15.13
N ASP A 41 -21.51 19.93 -15.94
CA ASP A 41 -21.21 20.63 -17.19
C ASP A 41 -22.37 20.55 -18.19
N THR A 42 -22.62 21.65 -18.90
CA THR A 42 -23.70 21.73 -19.90
C THR A 42 -23.20 22.32 -21.21
N GLY A 43 -23.21 21.52 -22.28
CA GLY A 43 -22.69 21.94 -23.57
C GLY A 43 -21.22 22.34 -23.48
N ASN A 44 -20.91 23.60 -23.79
CA ASN A 44 -19.55 24.14 -23.68
C ASN A 44 -19.29 24.88 -22.37
N THR A 45 -20.25 24.94 -21.45
CA THR A 45 -20.05 25.58 -20.13
C THR A 45 -19.54 24.54 -19.14
N ILE A 46 -18.40 24.86 -18.52
CA ILE A 46 -17.85 24.12 -17.38
C ILE A 46 -18.37 24.78 -16.11
N VAL A 47 -19.05 24.02 -15.27
CA VAL A 47 -19.68 24.56 -14.06
C VAL A 47 -18.69 24.55 -12.90
N ASP A 48 -18.59 25.68 -12.20
CA ASP A 48 -17.81 25.79 -10.97
C ASP A 48 -18.55 25.18 -9.77
N ASP A 49 -17.92 24.17 -9.18
CA ASP A 49 -18.37 23.42 -8.00
C ASP A 49 -17.94 24.05 -6.67
N SER A 50 -17.15 25.12 -6.69
CA SER A 50 -16.72 25.81 -5.48
C SER A 50 -17.80 26.72 -4.86
N GLY A 51 -18.79 27.13 -5.67
CA GLY A 51 -19.83 28.08 -5.28
C GLY A 51 -19.53 29.55 -5.59
N TYR A 52 -18.36 29.86 -6.16
CA TYR A 52 -17.97 31.23 -6.52
C TYR A 52 -18.42 31.67 -7.92
N GLY A 53 -18.88 30.72 -8.75
CA GLY A 53 -19.46 31.01 -10.06
C GLY A 53 -18.41 31.28 -11.15
N ASN A 54 -17.17 30.86 -10.93
CA ASN A 54 -16.07 30.99 -11.88
C ASN A 54 -16.17 29.91 -12.97
N ASN A 55 -17.27 29.95 -13.74
CA ASN A 55 -17.54 28.98 -14.80
C ASN A 55 -16.53 29.07 -15.94
N GLY A 56 -16.15 27.91 -16.48
CA GLY A 56 -15.20 27.79 -17.58
C GLY A 56 -15.88 27.60 -18.94
N ILE A 57 -15.09 27.69 -19.99
CA ILE A 57 -15.51 27.51 -21.39
C ILE A 57 -14.72 26.33 -21.97
N ASN A 58 -15.43 25.27 -22.36
CA ASN A 58 -14.89 24.10 -23.02
C ASN A 58 -14.61 24.37 -24.50
N SER A 59 -13.39 24.08 -24.95
CA SER A 59 -12.97 24.07 -26.35
C SER A 59 -12.65 22.65 -26.80
N GLY A 60 -13.70 21.85 -27.01
CA GLY A 60 -13.65 20.56 -27.72
C GLY A 60 -13.29 19.31 -26.89
N SER A 61 -12.99 19.44 -25.59
CA SER A 61 -12.81 18.28 -24.72
C SER A 61 -14.14 17.57 -24.46
N THR A 62 -14.10 16.27 -24.13
CA THR A 62 -15.30 15.44 -23.93
C THR A 62 -15.29 14.79 -22.56
N THR A 63 -16.47 14.55 -21.98
CA THR A 63 -16.61 13.86 -20.70
C THR A 63 -16.87 12.38 -20.87
N PHE A 64 -16.51 11.60 -19.85
CA PHE A 64 -16.86 10.18 -19.74
C PHE A 64 -17.05 9.81 -18.27
N THR A 65 -17.83 8.75 -18.02
CA THR A 65 -18.13 8.27 -16.67
C THR A 65 -17.11 7.21 -16.25
N LEU A 66 -16.56 7.36 -15.05
CA LEU A 66 -15.65 6.43 -14.42
C LEU A 66 -16.41 5.24 -13.81
N PRO A 67 -15.73 4.11 -13.50
CA PRO A 67 -16.36 2.97 -12.82
C PRO A 67 -16.98 3.33 -11.45
N THR A 68 -16.48 4.38 -10.79
CA THR A 68 -17.01 4.95 -9.54
C THR A 68 -18.30 5.77 -9.72
N GLY A 69 -18.71 6.02 -10.97
CA GLY A 69 -19.83 6.91 -11.31
C GLY A 69 -19.45 8.39 -11.44
N GLN A 70 -18.22 8.77 -11.07
CA GLN A 70 -17.72 10.14 -11.23
C GLN A 70 -17.47 10.47 -12.70
N ILE A 71 -17.44 11.76 -13.04
CA ILE A 71 -17.16 12.23 -14.40
C ILE A 71 -15.68 12.61 -14.49
N ALA A 72 -15.05 12.23 -15.60
CA ALA A 72 -13.71 12.68 -15.98
C ALA A 72 -13.76 13.27 -17.38
N ARG A 73 -12.69 13.98 -17.76
CA ARG A 73 -12.65 14.71 -19.02
C ARG A 73 -11.43 14.35 -19.85
N HIS A 74 -11.67 13.98 -21.10
CA HIS A 74 -10.65 13.63 -22.08
C HIS A 74 -10.21 14.84 -22.91
N PHE A 75 -8.90 14.98 -23.07
CA PHE A 75 -8.23 15.98 -23.90
C PHE A 75 -7.39 15.28 -24.97
N ASN A 76 -7.43 15.78 -26.21
CA ASN A 76 -6.79 15.15 -27.36
C ASN A 76 -5.48 15.84 -27.81
N GLY A 77 -4.93 16.77 -27.03
CA GLY A 77 -3.76 17.57 -27.37
C GLY A 77 -4.06 18.91 -28.07
N GLN A 78 -5.30 19.13 -28.50
CA GLN A 78 -5.76 20.41 -29.08
C GLN A 78 -6.87 21.06 -28.25
N ASN A 79 -7.49 20.30 -27.36
CA ASN A 79 -8.55 20.81 -26.50
C ASN A 79 -8.02 21.70 -25.39
N ARG A 80 -8.87 22.60 -24.90
CA ARG A 80 -8.62 23.36 -23.67
C ARG A 80 -9.90 23.71 -22.95
N ILE A 81 -9.79 24.01 -21.67
CA ILE A 81 -10.80 24.78 -20.94
C ILE A 81 -10.21 26.16 -20.67
N THR A 82 -11.02 27.20 -20.79
CA THR A 82 -10.64 28.58 -20.46
C THR A 82 -11.51 29.10 -19.33
N ILE A 83 -10.91 29.61 -18.25
CA ILE A 83 -11.61 30.27 -17.16
C ILE A 83 -11.40 31.78 -17.32
N PRO A 84 -12.45 32.54 -17.69
CA PRO A 84 -12.34 33.99 -17.86
C PRO A 84 -11.81 34.67 -16.59
N ASN A 85 -10.85 35.57 -16.76
CA ASN A 85 -10.33 36.36 -15.64
C ASN A 85 -11.41 37.30 -15.09
N ASN A 86 -11.38 37.53 -13.78
CA ASN A 86 -12.23 38.50 -13.08
C ASN A 86 -11.52 38.97 -11.79
N GLU A 87 -12.19 39.82 -11.01
CA GLU A 87 -11.63 40.40 -9.77
C GLU A 87 -11.21 39.34 -8.73
N GLN A 88 -11.93 38.22 -8.63
CA GLN A 88 -11.58 37.13 -7.70
C GLN A 88 -10.31 36.39 -8.14
N LEU A 89 -10.06 36.31 -9.45
CA LEU A 89 -8.95 35.57 -10.05
C LEU A 89 -7.72 36.44 -10.37
N ALA A 90 -7.67 37.68 -9.86
CA ALA A 90 -6.58 38.62 -10.07
C ALA A 90 -5.38 38.41 -9.11
N PHE A 91 -5.59 37.75 -7.96
CA PHE A 91 -4.57 37.38 -6.96
C PHE A 91 -3.64 38.53 -6.52
N ASN A 92 -4.15 39.47 -5.72
CA ASN A 92 -3.33 40.56 -5.17
C ASN A 92 -2.57 40.18 -3.89
N ASP A 93 -2.96 39.08 -3.25
CA ASP A 93 -2.37 38.55 -2.03
C ASP A 93 -1.30 37.50 -2.38
N PRO A 94 -0.20 37.38 -1.61
CA PRO A 94 0.89 36.48 -1.94
C PRO A 94 0.59 34.98 -1.66
N HIS A 95 -0.64 34.61 -1.30
CA HIS A 95 -1.02 33.22 -1.03
C HIS A 95 -1.87 32.61 -2.16
N ILE A 96 -1.47 31.44 -2.65
CA ILE A 96 -2.21 30.71 -3.68
C ILE A 96 -1.97 29.21 -3.56
N THR A 97 -2.99 28.42 -3.92
CA THR A 97 -2.83 26.99 -4.22
C THR A 97 -3.56 26.67 -5.50
N PHE A 98 -2.94 25.94 -6.41
CA PHE A 98 -3.61 25.47 -7.62
C PHE A 98 -3.11 24.09 -8.00
N GLY A 99 -3.99 23.26 -8.53
CA GLY A 99 -3.60 21.90 -8.88
C GLY A 99 -4.63 21.19 -9.72
N VAL A 100 -4.21 20.00 -10.14
CA VAL A 100 -4.89 19.21 -11.15
C VAL A 100 -4.66 17.73 -10.87
N PHE A 101 -5.74 16.96 -10.92
CA PHE A 101 -5.68 15.50 -10.91
C PHE A 101 -5.81 14.99 -12.33
N PHE A 102 -4.81 14.27 -12.83
CA PHE A 102 -4.67 13.98 -14.26
C PHE A 102 -4.02 12.63 -14.56
N ARG A 103 -4.16 12.22 -15.82
CA ARG A 103 -3.39 11.16 -16.47
C ARG A 103 -2.97 11.66 -17.85
N TYR A 104 -1.72 11.45 -18.24
CA TYR A 104 -1.28 11.75 -19.61
C TYR A 104 -1.02 10.47 -20.40
N ASN A 105 -1.32 10.49 -21.69
CA ASN A 105 -1.16 9.32 -22.55
C ASN A 105 0.29 9.20 -23.03
N SER A 106 0.74 7.97 -23.28
CA SER A 106 2.05 7.73 -23.91
C SER A 106 2.20 8.34 -25.32
N SER A 107 1.08 8.64 -25.99
CA SER A 107 1.00 9.28 -27.30
C SER A 107 1.02 10.82 -27.25
N ASN A 108 1.25 11.42 -26.09
CA ASN A 108 1.37 12.88 -25.95
C ASN A 108 2.63 13.37 -26.71
N PRO A 109 2.64 14.57 -27.33
CA PRO A 109 3.79 15.03 -28.10
C PRO A 109 5.09 15.07 -27.29
N ALA A 110 6.21 14.77 -27.94
CA ALA A 110 7.53 14.94 -27.35
C ALA A 110 7.81 16.43 -27.14
N GLY A 111 8.09 16.84 -25.90
CA GLY A 111 8.36 18.24 -25.53
C GLY A 111 7.71 18.62 -24.20
N ASN A 112 6.93 19.71 -24.21
CA ASN A 112 6.23 20.21 -23.04
C ASN A 112 4.71 20.10 -23.20
N THR A 113 4.01 19.75 -22.12
CA THR A 113 2.55 19.81 -22.02
C THR A 113 2.17 20.69 -20.84
N TYR A 114 1.26 21.64 -21.03
CA TYR A 114 0.74 22.47 -19.95
C TYR A 114 -0.54 21.81 -19.42
N LEU A 115 -0.54 21.47 -18.14
CA LEU A 115 -1.72 20.94 -17.47
C LEU A 115 -2.63 22.07 -17.03
N VAL A 116 -2.04 23.12 -16.48
CA VAL A 116 -2.71 24.36 -16.07
C VAL A 116 -1.77 25.53 -16.39
N SER A 117 -2.33 26.64 -16.87
CA SER A 117 -1.60 27.91 -16.91
C SER A 117 -2.49 29.14 -16.73
N LYS A 118 -1.98 30.20 -16.13
CA LYS A 118 -2.53 31.56 -16.23
C LYS A 118 -1.55 32.40 -17.03
N GLY A 119 -1.97 32.83 -18.22
CA GLY A 119 -1.02 33.31 -19.22
C GLY A 119 0.00 32.22 -19.58
N ASN A 120 1.12 32.59 -20.21
CA ASN A 120 2.20 31.63 -20.51
C ASN A 120 3.29 31.60 -19.42
N THR A 121 3.31 32.58 -18.51
CA THR A 121 4.40 32.80 -17.54
C THR A 121 3.95 33.22 -16.14
N ALA A 122 2.64 33.43 -15.88
CA ALA A 122 2.21 33.93 -14.58
C ALA A 122 2.07 32.80 -13.55
N PHE A 123 1.31 31.75 -13.90
CA PHE A 123 1.24 30.51 -13.13
C PHE A 123 1.22 29.33 -14.08
N ARG A 124 1.91 28.24 -13.75
CA ARG A 124 1.93 27.04 -14.60
C ARG A 124 2.16 25.77 -13.78
N ILE A 125 1.50 24.68 -14.18
CA ILE A 125 1.96 23.31 -13.96
C ILE A 125 2.09 22.65 -15.33
N SER A 126 3.25 22.07 -15.62
CA SER A 126 3.55 21.43 -16.90
C SER A 126 4.36 20.16 -16.76
N ILE A 127 4.28 19.30 -17.77
CA ILE A 127 5.11 18.11 -17.93
C ILE A 127 6.26 18.45 -18.88
N ASP A 128 7.49 18.23 -18.42
CA ASP A 128 8.67 18.10 -19.27
C ASP A 128 8.84 16.64 -19.67
N HIS A 129 8.43 16.29 -20.90
CA HIS A 129 8.50 14.91 -21.39
C HIS A 129 9.91 14.42 -21.66
N LYS A 130 10.89 15.32 -21.83
CA LYS A 130 12.30 14.93 -22.05
C LYS A 130 12.89 14.29 -20.80
N ASN A 131 12.57 14.84 -19.64
CA ASN A 131 13.05 14.33 -18.35
C ASN A 131 12.00 13.50 -17.60
N SER A 132 10.75 13.51 -18.08
CA SER A 132 9.58 12.92 -17.42
C SER A 132 9.32 13.54 -16.05
N MET A 133 9.42 14.87 -15.97
CA MET A 133 9.31 15.63 -14.71
C MET A 133 8.10 16.55 -14.77
N LEU A 134 7.48 16.78 -13.61
CA LEU A 134 6.59 17.92 -13.45
C LEU A 134 7.42 19.18 -13.21
N THR A 135 6.92 20.30 -13.72
CA THR A 135 7.51 21.62 -13.58
C THR A 135 6.42 22.60 -13.21
N TYR A 136 6.76 23.60 -12.41
CA TYR A 136 5.83 24.67 -12.09
C TYR A 136 6.48 26.04 -12.21
N GLU A 137 5.63 27.06 -12.32
CA GLU A 137 6.03 28.45 -12.34
C GLU A 137 5.03 29.28 -11.54
N ILE A 138 5.54 30.21 -10.73
CA ILE A 138 4.76 31.19 -9.96
C ILE A 138 5.42 32.54 -10.14
N TYR A 139 4.66 33.51 -10.63
CA TYR A 139 5.13 34.87 -10.78
C TYR A 139 4.81 35.71 -9.55
N ALA A 140 5.84 36.16 -8.83
CA ALA A 140 5.73 36.93 -7.60
C ALA A 140 6.58 38.20 -7.70
N ASN A 141 5.96 39.38 -7.50
CA ASN A 141 6.63 40.69 -7.49
C ASN A 141 7.70 40.92 -8.58
N GLY A 142 7.36 40.63 -9.84
CA GLY A 142 8.28 40.86 -10.96
C GLY A 142 9.25 39.72 -11.26
N GLN A 143 9.18 38.61 -10.53
CA GLN A 143 10.06 37.45 -10.68
C GLN A 143 9.26 36.18 -10.95
N ALA A 144 9.71 35.39 -11.92
CA ALA A 144 9.19 34.04 -12.17
C ALA A 144 9.98 33.03 -11.33
N ILE A 145 9.34 32.50 -10.31
CA ILE A 145 9.81 31.39 -9.50
C ILE A 145 9.49 30.11 -10.25
N HIS A 146 10.47 29.23 -10.45
CA HIS A 146 10.26 27.96 -11.15
C HIS A 146 11.06 26.84 -10.49
N ALA A 147 10.48 25.65 -10.46
CA ALA A 147 11.17 24.43 -10.08
C ALA A 147 10.53 23.20 -10.73
N LYS A 148 11.10 22.04 -10.43
CA LYS A 148 10.70 20.74 -10.96
C LYS A 148 10.48 19.75 -9.82
N SER A 149 9.76 18.68 -10.11
CA SER A 149 9.58 17.56 -9.20
C SER A 149 10.92 16.92 -8.79
N GLY A 150 10.95 16.20 -7.67
CA GLY A 150 12.05 15.33 -7.29
C GLY A 150 11.95 13.94 -7.92
N THR A 151 10.75 13.55 -8.36
CA THR A 151 10.45 12.24 -8.93
C THR A 151 9.99 12.33 -10.38
N ARG A 152 10.25 11.25 -11.14
CA ARG A 152 9.79 11.11 -12.53
C ARG A 152 8.37 10.56 -12.57
N ILE A 153 7.54 11.12 -13.43
CA ILE A 153 6.20 10.59 -13.75
C ILE A 153 6.25 9.65 -14.95
N GLN A 154 5.24 8.80 -15.09
CA GLN A 154 5.12 7.84 -16.18
C GLN A 154 3.79 8.02 -16.93
N PRO A 155 3.75 7.78 -18.25
CA PRO A 155 2.49 7.85 -18.98
C PRO A 155 1.51 6.80 -18.49
N ASN A 156 0.23 7.07 -18.69
CA ASN A 156 -0.89 6.18 -18.36
C ASN A 156 -1.03 5.86 -16.85
N LYS A 157 -0.41 6.67 -15.98
CA LYS A 157 -0.63 6.65 -14.53
C LYS A 157 -1.35 7.91 -14.06
N ASP A 158 -2.13 7.77 -13.00
CA ASP A 158 -2.82 8.88 -12.36
C ASP A 158 -1.89 9.62 -11.42
N TYR A 159 -1.93 10.94 -11.50
CA TYR A 159 -1.16 11.84 -10.65
C TYR A 159 -1.99 13.02 -10.25
N GLU A 160 -1.87 13.42 -9.00
CA GLU A 160 -2.25 14.74 -8.55
C GLU A 160 -1.00 15.62 -8.52
N ALA A 161 -1.11 16.84 -9.06
CA ALA A 161 -0.07 17.85 -8.97
C ALA A 161 -0.64 19.13 -8.39
N ILE A 162 -0.12 19.55 -7.24
CA ILE A 162 -0.53 20.79 -6.55
C ILE A 162 0.66 21.67 -6.30
N VAL A 163 0.52 22.95 -6.58
CA VAL A 163 1.50 23.97 -6.25
C VAL A 163 0.92 24.90 -5.20
N THR A 164 1.66 25.11 -4.12
CA THR A 164 1.35 26.11 -3.10
C THR A 164 2.38 27.23 -3.14
N TYR A 165 1.97 28.43 -2.74
CA TYR A 165 2.88 29.53 -2.39
C TYR A 165 2.29 30.30 -1.21
N ASP A 166 3.12 30.58 -0.20
CA ASP A 166 2.74 31.26 1.04
C ASP A 166 3.27 32.69 1.17
N GLY A 167 3.71 33.26 0.05
CA GLY A 167 4.39 34.55 0.03
C GLY A 167 5.86 34.50 0.42
N SER A 168 6.39 33.33 0.76
CA SER A 168 7.81 33.15 1.06
C SER A 168 8.40 31.88 0.48
N HIS A 169 7.60 30.85 0.25
CA HIS A 169 8.03 29.54 -0.19
C HIS A 169 7.01 28.94 -1.16
N ALA A 170 7.49 28.43 -2.29
CA ALA A 170 6.69 27.71 -3.28
C ALA A 170 7.02 26.22 -3.25
N GLN A 171 6.00 25.36 -3.15
CA GLN A 171 6.20 23.90 -3.08
C GLN A 171 5.29 23.17 -4.07
N LEU A 172 5.86 22.23 -4.82
CA LEU A 172 5.11 21.23 -5.59
C LEU A 172 4.82 20.02 -4.71
N TYR A 173 3.59 19.54 -4.75
CA TYR A 173 3.15 18.28 -4.18
C TYR A 173 2.73 17.35 -5.31
N ILE A 174 3.11 16.07 -5.18
CA ILE A 174 2.64 14.99 -6.03
C ILE A 174 1.95 13.97 -5.13
N ASN A 175 0.70 13.63 -5.45
CA ASN A 175 -0.08 12.61 -4.75
C ASN A 175 -0.12 12.84 -3.23
N GLY A 176 -0.44 14.07 -2.82
CA GLY A 176 -0.53 14.46 -1.41
C GLY A 176 0.81 14.71 -0.69
N VAL A 177 1.96 14.63 -1.37
CA VAL A 177 3.30 14.66 -0.75
C VAL A 177 4.21 15.68 -1.41
N ALA A 178 4.97 16.44 -0.60
CA ALA A 178 5.95 17.40 -1.11
C ALA A 178 6.97 16.70 -2.03
N ASN A 179 7.25 17.28 -3.19
CA ASN A 179 8.08 16.64 -4.21
C ASN A 179 9.00 17.63 -4.92
N GLY A 180 10.30 17.55 -4.60
CA GLY A 180 11.32 18.53 -4.99
C GLY A 180 11.60 19.51 -3.87
N GLU A 181 12.69 20.28 -3.99
CA GLU A 181 13.24 21.13 -2.92
C GLU A 181 12.37 22.36 -2.57
N GLY A 182 11.36 22.67 -3.38
CA GLY A 182 10.64 23.95 -3.29
C GLY A 182 11.54 25.14 -3.65
N VAL A 183 11.00 26.35 -3.56
CA VAL A 183 11.77 27.58 -3.81
C VAL A 183 11.40 28.67 -2.83
N ASP A 184 12.39 29.15 -2.09
CA ASP A 184 12.25 30.31 -1.22
C ASP A 184 12.32 31.61 -2.01
N TYR A 185 11.24 32.39 -1.97
CA TYR A 185 11.19 33.74 -2.49
C TYR A 185 10.13 34.55 -1.75
N LYS A 186 10.55 35.60 -1.03
CA LYS A 186 9.65 36.47 -0.28
C LYS A 186 8.99 37.51 -1.18
N SER A 187 7.67 37.56 -1.13
CA SER A 187 6.84 38.54 -1.83
C SER A 187 5.65 38.95 -0.98
N VAL A 188 5.17 40.17 -1.22
CA VAL A 188 3.94 40.70 -0.64
C VAL A 188 2.77 40.71 -1.62
N ALA A 189 3.00 40.28 -2.87
CA ALA A 189 1.97 40.16 -3.91
C ALA A 189 2.37 39.16 -5.01
N LEU A 190 1.38 38.53 -5.64
CA LEU A 190 1.57 37.73 -6.85
C LEU A 190 1.48 38.64 -8.09
N GLY A 191 2.63 38.87 -8.74
CA GLY A 191 2.76 39.72 -9.94
C GLY A 191 2.54 41.22 -9.82
N PRO A 192 2.67 42.00 -10.93
CA PRO A 192 2.16 43.36 -10.96
C PRO A 192 0.64 43.32 -10.77
N SER A 193 0.05 44.46 -10.40
CA SER A 193 -1.36 44.64 -10.05
C SER A 193 -2.41 44.25 -11.12
N TYR A 194 -2.04 43.56 -12.20
CA TYR A 194 -2.95 43.09 -13.25
C TYR A 194 -2.39 41.88 -14.03
N ILE A 195 -2.42 40.67 -13.45
CA ILE A 195 -2.41 39.44 -14.28
C ILE A 195 -3.80 39.31 -14.90
N THR A 196 -3.95 39.78 -16.15
CA THR A 196 -5.25 39.90 -16.83
C THR A 196 -5.64 38.66 -17.63
N GLU A 197 -4.71 37.73 -17.78
CA GLU A 197 -4.87 36.53 -18.57
C GLU A 197 -5.87 35.56 -17.93
N ASN A 198 -6.59 34.86 -18.79
CA ASN A 198 -7.45 33.76 -18.38
C ASN A 198 -6.61 32.59 -17.85
N TRP A 199 -7.23 31.75 -17.02
CA TRP A 199 -6.68 30.44 -16.76
C TRP A 199 -7.02 29.50 -17.92
N THR A 200 -6.11 28.59 -18.23
CA THR A 200 -6.32 27.49 -19.15
C THR A 200 -6.00 26.16 -18.48
N ILE A 201 -6.81 25.15 -18.79
CA ILE A 201 -6.62 23.77 -18.32
C ILE A 201 -6.50 22.87 -19.56
N GLY A 202 -5.54 21.94 -19.51
CA GLY A 202 -5.25 20.98 -20.58
C GLY A 202 -4.50 21.57 -21.79
N SER A 203 -4.06 22.83 -21.72
CA SER A 203 -3.21 23.47 -22.74
C SER A 203 -2.62 24.79 -22.21
N SER A 204 -1.58 25.29 -22.89
CA SER A 204 -1.10 26.66 -22.77
C SER A 204 -2.13 27.69 -23.27
N SER A 205 -1.95 28.94 -22.84
CA SER A 205 -2.82 30.07 -23.22
C SER A 205 -2.85 30.33 -24.73
N ASP A 206 -1.75 30.04 -25.43
CA ASP A 206 -1.62 30.16 -26.89
C ASP A 206 -2.01 28.88 -27.66
N SER A 207 -2.53 27.86 -26.98
CA SER A 207 -2.93 26.56 -27.54
C SER A 207 -1.82 25.67 -28.16
N THR A 208 -0.55 25.96 -27.85
CA THR A 208 0.60 25.21 -28.41
C THR A 208 0.93 23.93 -27.66
N TYR A 209 0.76 23.91 -26.33
CA TYR A 209 1.27 22.84 -25.45
C TYR A 209 0.14 22.01 -24.83
N GLY A 210 -0.73 21.46 -25.66
CA GLY A 210 -1.92 20.73 -25.22
C GLY A 210 -1.66 19.36 -24.61
N LEU A 211 -2.57 18.93 -23.74
CA LEU A 211 -2.58 17.60 -23.11
C LEU A 211 -3.33 16.60 -23.99
N ASN A 212 -2.67 15.51 -24.36
CA ASN A 212 -3.35 14.27 -24.72
C ASN A 212 -3.47 13.37 -23.48
N GLY A 213 -4.66 13.26 -22.91
CA GLY A 213 -4.87 12.59 -21.63
C GLY A 213 -6.25 12.82 -21.02
N THR A 214 -6.29 12.73 -19.71
CA THR A 214 -7.50 12.86 -18.87
C THR A 214 -7.22 13.84 -17.74
N ILE A 215 -8.20 14.67 -17.42
CA ILE A 215 -8.23 15.43 -16.18
C ILE A 215 -9.47 15.01 -15.39
N TYR A 216 -9.27 14.70 -14.12
CA TYR A 216 -10.27 14.23 -13.16
C TYR A 216 -10.80 15.38 -12.31
N ALA A 217 -9.93 16.30 -11.90
CA ALA A 217 -10.32 17.47 -11.14
C ALA A 217 -9.36 18.64 -11.39
N PHE A 218 -9.85 19.85 -11.19
CA PHE A 218 -9.05 21.07 -11.09
C PHE A 218 -9.52 21.90 -9.90
N TYR A 219 -8.58 22.51 -9.20
CA TYR A 219 -8.87 23.40 -8.08
C TYR A 219 -7.93 24.60 -8.04
N LEU A 220 -8.46 25.70 -7.54
CA LEU A 220 -7.76 26.96 -7.36
C LEU A 220 -8.21 27.61 -6.06
N TYR A 221 -7.26 27.91 -5.19
CA TYR A 221 -7.46 28.56 -3.91
C TYR A 221 -6.72 29.89 -3.84
N ASN A 222 -7.31 30.88 -3.18
CA ASN A 222 -6.65 32.16 -2.84
C ASN A 222 -5.94 32.12 -1.48
N ARG A 223 -5.59 30.93 -1.03
CA ARG A 223 -4.83 30.68 0.19
C ARG A 223 -3.87 29.52 -0.04
N THR A 224 -2.87 29.44 0.81
CA THR A 224 -1.96 28.29 0.87
C THR A 224 -2.64 27.17 1.63
N LEU A 225 -2.72 25.98 1.03
CA LEU A 225 -3.07 24.76 1.73
C LEU A 225 -1.85 24.21 2.47
N ASN A 226 -2.04 23.70 3.68
CA ASN A 226 -0.98 22.97 4.39
C ASN A 226 -0.90 21.50 3.94
N SER A 227 0.18 20.81 4.30
CA SER A 227 0.43 19.42 3.86
C SER A 227 -0.68 18.42 4.26
N SER A 228 -1.39 18.63 5.38
CA SER A 228 -2.52 17.76 5.74
C SER A 228 -3.72 17.99 4.83
N GLU A 229 -4.04 19.25 4.52
CA GLU A 229 -5.13 19.60 3.60
C GLU A 229 -4.84 19.07 2.19
N ILE A 230 -3.59 19.17 1.74
CA ILE A 230 -3.13 18.62 0.47
C ILE A 230 -3.33 17.10 0.41
N LEU A 231 -2.97 16.38 1.49
CA LEU A 231 -3.18 14.94 1.56
C LEU A 231 -4.67 14.57 1.61
N ASP A 232 -5.51 15.36 2.28
CA ASP A 232 -6.96 15.16 2.29
C ASP A 232 -7.57 15.36 0.90
N LEU A 233 -7.10 16.37 0.17
CA LEU A 233 -7.51 16.63 -1.21
C LEU A 233 -7.13 15.44 -2.12
N TYR A 234 -5.89 14.98 -2.05
CA TYR A 234 -5.44 13.80 -2.79
C TYR A 234 -6.27 12.55 -2.47
N ALA A 235 -6.55 12.30 -1.19
CA ALA A 235 -7.34 11.14 -0.78
C ALA A 235 -8.77 11.20 -1.34
N ASN A 236 -9.37 12.39 -1.42
CA ASN A 236 -10.69 12.59 -2.01
C ASN A 236 -10.66 12.37 -3.53
N ASP A 237 -9.66 12.94 -4.21
CA ASP A 237 -9.44 12.74 -5.64
C ASP A 237 -9.21 11.26 -5.97
N LEU A 238 -8.42 10.57 -5.16
CA LEU A 238 -8.13 9.15 -5.34
C LEU A 238 -9.40 8.28 -5.20
N ARG A 239 -10.27 8.58 -4.22
CA ARG A 239 -11.58 7.92 -4.05
C ARG A 239 -12.53 8.21 -5.20
N SER A 240 -12.35 9.33 -5.90
CA SER A 240 -13.18 9.67 -7.06
C SER A 240 -12.93 8.72 -8.25
N ILE A 241 -11.74 8.11 -8.36
CA ILE A 241 -11.38 7.25 -9.49
C ILE A 241 -11.31 5.75 -9.16
N LYS A 242 -11.17 5.38 -7.88
CA LYS A 242 -11.10 3.98 -7.46
C LYS A 242 -11.66 3.77 -6.06
N ASN A 243 -12.14 2.54 -5.81
CA ASN A 243 -12.52 2.10 -4.48
C ASN A 243 -11.26 1.73 -3.69
N LEU A 244 -11.00 2.47 -2.61
CA LEU A 244 -9.86 2.22 -1.74
C LEU A 244 -10.12 1.05 -0.79
N ARG A 245 -9.08 0.26 -0.53
CA ARG A 245 -9.05 -0.68 0.59
C ARG A 245 -8.75 0.07 1.90
N PRO A 246 -9.10 -0.49 3.07
CA PRO A 246 -8.67 0.09 4.34
C PRO A 246 -7.14 0.18 4.41
N GLY A 247 -6.61 1.36 4.66
CA GLY A 247 -5.17 1.55 4.85
C GLY A 247 -4.72 1.20 6.27
N GLY A 248 -3.41 1.13 6.48
CA GLY A 248 -2.87 0.80 7.80
C GLY A 248 -1.39 0.46 7.80
N ILE A 249 -0.97 -0.42 8.70
CA ILE A 249 0.43 -0.85 8.82
C ILE A 249 0.58 -2.37 8.75
N ALA A 250 1.71 -2.82 8.23
CA ALA A 250 2.22 -4.17 8.44
C ALA A 250 3.50 -4.05 9.27
N LEU A 251 3.47 -4.56 10.50
CA LEU A 251 4.60 -4.49 11.45
C LEU A 251 5.21 -5.86 11.64
N SER A 252 6.53 -5.97 11.42
CA SER A 252 7.28 -7.20 11.70
C SER A 252 8.37 -7.07 12.75
N TRP A 253 8.69 -8.18 13.41
CA TRP A 253 9.77 -8.27 14.39
C TRP A 253 10.82 -9.28 13.93
N ASP A 254 12.08 -8.85 13.84
CA ASP A 254 13.19 -9.66 13.34
C ASP A 254 13.93 -10.40 14.48
N ASP A 255 14.50 -11.55 14.13
CA ASP A 255 15.28 -12.50 14.94
C ASP A 255 14.49 -13.37 15.93
N SER A 256 14.82 -14.67 15.93
CA SER A 256 14.32 -15.63 16.92
C SER A 256 14.72 -15.29 18.35
N ALA A 257 15.77 -14.48 18.52
CA ALA A 257 16.15 -13.94 19.83
C ALA A 257 15.12 -12.97 20.44
N ARG A 258 14.10 -12.55 19.67
CA ARG A 258 13.08 -11.59 20.11
C ARG A 258 11.75 -12.23 20.45
N ILE A 259 11.58 -13.55 20.27
CA ILE A 259 10.34 -14.28 20.60
C ILE A 259 9.87 -13.94 22.02
N ARG A 260 10.74 -14.08 23.01
CA ARG A 260 10.41 -13.81 24.42
C ARG A 260 10.00 -12.36 24.67
N ALA A 261 10.66 -11.40 24.02
CA ALA A 261 10.30 -9.99 24.16
C ALA A 261 8.92 -9.71 23.54
N CYS A 262 8.66 -10.23 22.34
CA CYS A 262 7.36 -10.13 21.69
C CYS A 262 6.26 -10.74 22.55
N TYR A 263 6.45 -11.95 23.08
CA TYR A 263 5.49 -12.61 23.96
C TYR A 263 5.27 -11.83 25.27
N LYS A 264 6.34 -11.41 25.94
CA LYS A 264 6.26 -10.64 27.20
C LYS A 264 5.42 -9.37 27.05
N TYR A 265 5.52 -8.71 25.89
CA TYR A 265 4.81 -7.44 25.62
C TYR A 265 3.57 -7.61 24.74
N LEU A 266 3.13 -8.85 24.45
CA LEU A 266 1.90 -9.15 23.73
C LEU A 266 0.66 -8.38 24.25
N PRO A 267 0.48 -8.15 25.58
CA PRO A 267 -0.64 -7.35 26.07
C PRO A 267 -0.73 -5.91 25.51
N ILE A 268 0.40 -5.30 25.10
CA ILE A 268 0.40 -3.97 24.46
C ILE A 268 -0.30 -4.05 23.10
N PHE A 269 -0.04 -5.11 22.32
CA PHE A 269 -0.65 -5.32 21.00
C PHE A 269 -2.14 -5.66 21.12
N GLN A 270 -2.49 -6.54 22.07
CA GLN A 270 -3.88 -6.96 22.31
C GLN A 270 -4.78 -5.80 22.70
N LYS A 271 -4.26 -4.78 23.39
CA LYS A 271 -5.01 -3.55 23.72
C LYS A 271 -5.58 -2.84 22.48
N TYR A 272 -4.92 -2.99 21.33
CA TYR A 272 -5.28 -2.33 20.07
C TYR A 272 -5.78 -3.32 19.00
N ASN A 273 -6.00 -4.59 19.37
CA ASN A 273 -6.26 -5.69 18.44
C ASN A 273 -5.21 -5.76 17.31
N ALA A 274 -3.95 -5.42 17.63
CA ALA A 274 -2.86 -5.44 16.67
C ALA A 274 -2.31 -6.85 16.50
N THR A 275 -2.24 -7.30 15.25
CA THR A 275 -1.46 -8.48 14.86
C THR A 275 -0.21 -8.06 14.11
N CYS A 276 0.80 -8.92 14.11
CA CYS A 276 2.12 -8.64 13.55
C CYS A 276 2.69 -9.89 12.87
N THR A 277 3.82 -9.72 12.19
CA THR A 277 4.65 -10.83 11.70
C THR A 277 5.90 -10.95 12.58
N ILE A 278 6.32 -12.17 12.94
CA ILE A 278 7.64 -12.40 13.54
C ILE A 278 8.50 -13.22 12.58
N ASN A 279 9.68 -12.71 12.25
CA ASN A 279 10.60 -13.29 11.29
C ASN A 279 11.70 -14.07 12.04
N LEU A 280 11.73 -15.38 11.84
CA LEU A 280 12.56 -16.30 12.62
C LEU A 280 13.71 -16.89 11.80
N ASN A 281 14.93 -16.76 12.30
CA ASN A 281 16.04 -17.64 11.97
C ASN A 281 15.90 -18.95 12.78
N ASN A 282 16.94 -19.79 12.88
CA ASN A 282 16.83 -21.07 13.60
C ASN A 282 16.35 -20.92 15.07
N VAL A 283 15.45 -21.80 15.50
CA VAL A 283 14.93 -21.83 16.88
C VAL A 283 15.46 -23.06 17.62
N ILE A 284 15.58 -24.20 16.94
CA ILE A 284 15.91 -25.50 17.54
C ILE A 284 17.26 -25.53 18.26
N ASP A 285 18.25 -24.78 17.78
CA ASP A 285 19.59 -24.72 18.36
C ASP A 285 19.70 -23.70 19.52
N ARG A 286 18.60 -23.00 19.84
CA ARG A 286 18.58 -21.99 20.90
C ARG A 286 18.52 -22.64 22.28
N ARG A 287 19.23 -22.04 23.24
CA ARG A 287 19.34 -22.56 24.62
C ARG A 287 17.98 -22.75 25.30
N GLU A 288 17.01 -21.91 24.98
CA GLU A 288 15.69 -21.90 25.60
C GLU A 288 14.57 -22.27 24.61
N ALA A 289 14.90 -23.04 23.57
CA ALA A 289 13.98 -23.39 22.48
C ALA A 289 12.63 -23.93 22.97
N GLU A 290 12.60 -24.80 23.99
CA GLU A 290 11.33 -25.33 24.52
C GLU A 290 10.41 -24.24 25.09
N ILE A 291 10.98 -23.21 25.72
CA ILE A 291 10.21 -22.08 26.26
C ILE A 291 9.81 -21.15 25.11
N GLU A 292 10.75 -20.82 24.23
CA GLU A 292 10.52 -19.94 23.09
C GLU A 292 9.45 -20.51 22.15
N LEU A 293 9.38 -21.82 21.94
CA LEU A 293 8.33 -22.47 21.14
C LEU A 293 6.93 -22.33 21.79
N LYS A 294 6.83 -22.44 23.12
CA LYS A 294 5.54 -22.20 23.82
C LYS A 294 5.11 -20.73 23.73
N GLU A 295 6.08 -19.81 23.81
CA GLU A 295 5.85 -18.38 23.64
C GLU A 295 5.44 -18.05 22.19
N LEU A 296 6.03 -18.74 21.22
CA LEU A 296 5.68 -18.64 19.80
C LEU A 296 4.28 -19.17 19.50
N ASP A 297 3.89 -20.31 20.09
CA ASP A 297 2.51 -20.83 20.01
C ASP A 297 1.50 -19.82 20.55
N ALA A 298 1.84 -19.09 21.61
CA ALA A 298 0.98 -18.06 22.16
C ALA A 298 0.86 -16.84 21.23
N LEU A 299 1.96 -16.43 20.58
CA LEU A 299 1.93 -15.37 19.56
C LEU A 299 1.08 -15.78 18.35
N TYR A 300 1.27 -17.00 17.84
CA TYR A 300 0.48 -17.53 16.73
C TYR A 300 -1.01 -17.66 17.09
N SER A 301 -1.32 -18.13 18.31
CA SER A 301 -2.70 -18.19 18.83
C SER A 301 -3.33 -16.81 19.01
N ALA A 302 -2.52 -15.76 19.21
CA ALA A 302 -2.96 -14.37 19.21
C ALA A 302 -3.13 -13.78 17.79
N GLY A 303 -2.95 -14.61 16.76
CA GLY A 303 -3.18 -14.28 15.37
C GLY A 303 -1.97 -13.74 14.63
N TRP A 304 -0.75 -13.82 15.19
CA TRP A 304 0.46 -13.35 14.52
C TRP A 304 0.91 -14.31 13.40
N GLU A 305 1.50 -13.76 12.35
CA GLU A 305 2.21 -14.53 11.33
C GLU A 305 3.60 -14.95 11.84
N ILE A 306 3.99 -16.19 11.58
CA ILE A 306 5.36 -16.68 11.78
C ILE A 306 6.02 -16.80 10.40
N ALA A 307 7.18 -16.17 10.22
CA ALA A 307 7.83 -16.00 8.92
C ALA A 307 9.31 -16.41 8.94
N VAL A 308 9.88 -16.63 7.76
CA VAL A 308 11.28 -17.07 7.57
C VAL A 308 12.21 -15.86 7.64
N HIS A 309 13.34 -15.99 8.34
CA HIS A 309 14.40 -14.98 8.40
C HIS A 309 15.79 -15.55 8.10
N GLY A 310 15.88 -16.69 7.40
CA GLY A 310 17.14 -17.33 7.03
C GLY A 310 17.73 -18.12 8.19
N TYR A 311 17.96 -19.42 7.99
CA TYR A 311 18.29 -20.36 9.08
C TYR A 311 19.48 -19.92 9.94
N ASN A 312 20.61 -19.57 9.33
CA ASN A 312 21.82 -19.14 10.04
C ASN A 312 22.00 -17.61 10.04
N HIS A 313 20.98 -16.86 9.60
CA HIS A 313 20.99 -15.40 9.53
C HIS A 313 22.17 -14.88 8.66
N ILE A 314 22.36 -15.47 7.47
CA ILE A 314 23.46 -15.10 6.55
C ILE A 314 23.06 -13.94 5.63
N ASP A 315 24.00 -13.02 5.40
CA ASP A 315 23.88 -11.99 4.36
C ASP A 315 23.89 -12.62 2.96
N SER A 316 22.71 -12.70 2.35
CA SER A 316 22.52 -13.39 1.06
C SER A 316 23.31 -12.75 -0.09
N ALA A 317 23.37 -11.41 -0.17
CA ALA A 317 24.05 -10.73 -1.27
C ALA A 317 25.58 -10.85 -1.17
N ILE A 318 26.12 -10.94 0.05
CA ILE A 318 27.54 -11.24 0.27
C ILE A 318 27.82 -12.71 0.00
N PHE A 319 26.96 -13.62 0.49
CA PHE A 319 27.17 -15.07 0.36
C PHE A 319 27.25 -15.52 -1.11
N LEU A 320 26.39 -15.00 -1.97
CA LEU A 320 26.37 -15.33 -3.41
C LEU A 320 27.58 -14.79 -4.19
N LYS A 321 28.46 -13.98 -3.59
CA LYS A 321 29.72 -13.58 -4.24
C LYS A 321 30.72 -14.73 -4.34
N SER A 322 30.60 -15.75 -3.48
CA SER A 322 31.56 -16.84 -3.39
C SER A 322 30.92 -18.23 -3.43
N ASN A 323 29.59 -18.31 -3.45
CA ASN A 323 28.84 -19.56 -3.42
C ASN A 323 27.70 -19.53 -4.46
N PRO A 324 27.33 -20.69 -5.02
CA PRO A 324 26.18 -20.79 -5.90
C PRO A 324 24.86 -20.65 -5.11
N THR A 325 23.80 -20.27 -5.82
CA THR A 325 22.48 -20.01 -5.24
C THR A 325 21.88 -21.24 -4.56
N GLU A 326 22.10 -22.43 -5.11
CA GLU A 326 21.57 -23.69 -4.58
C GLU A 326 22.10 -23.97 -3.18
N VAL A 327 23.38 -23.69 -2.93
CA VAL A 327 24.00 -23.84 -1.61
C VAL A 327 23.39 -22.87 -0.60
N TRP A 328 23.08 -21.64 -1.02
CA TRP A 328 22.40 -20.68 -0.16
C TRP A 328 20.98 -21.15 0.18
N LEU A 329 20.22 -21.63 -0.80
CA LEU A 329 18.87 -22.17 -0.56
C LEU A 329 18.88 -23.35 0.42
N ASP A 330 19.82 -24.28 0.24
CA ASP A 330 19.98 -25.47 1.10
C ASP A 330 20.44 -25.13 2.52
N GLN A 331 21.18 -24.03 2.72
CA GLN A 331 21.68 -23.62 4.03
C GLN A 331 20.75 -22.66 4.77
N GLU A 332 20.08 -21.74 4.08
CA GLU A 332 19.32 -20.66 4.69
C GLU A 332 17.80 -20.81 4.55
N ILE A 333 17.32 -21.22 3.37
CA ILE A 333 15.91 -21.08 3.04
C ILE A 333 15.14 -22.35 3.36
N PHE A 334 15.53 -23.48 2.77
CA PHE A 334 14.83 -24.75 2.94
C PHE A 334 14.81 -25.26 4.37
N PRO A 335 15.94 -25.30 5.12
CA PRO A 335 15.89 -25.76 6.52
C PRO A 335 15.02 -24.87 7.40
N ASN A 336 14.97 -23.55 7.15
CA ASN A 336 14.13 -22.64 7.93
C ASN A 336 12.63 -22.79 7.60
N ILE A 337 12.26 -22.99 6.32
CA ILE A 337 10.89 -23.36 5.94
C ILE A 337 10.48 -24.68 6.61
N VAL A 338 11.35 -25.69 6.54
CA VAL A 338 11.08 -27.02 7.12
C VAL A 338 10.89 -26.93 8.63
N GLU A 339 11.75 -26.19 9.33
CA GLU A 339 11.64 -26.01 10.77
C GLU A 339 10.32 -25.32 11.17
N ILE A 340 9.99 -24.18 10.55
CA ILE A 340 8.76 -23.44 10.86
C ILE A 340 7.51 -24.27 10.52
N SER A 341 7.53 -24.97 9.38
CA SER A 341 6.41 -25.85 8.97
C SER A 341 6.27 -27.06 9.89
N HIS A 342 7.38 -27.58 10.43
CA HIS A 342 7.38 -28.68 11.39
C HIS A 342 6.69 -28.29 12.70
N TYR A 343 6.81 -27.04 13.13
CA TYR A 343 6.07 -26.50 14.27
C TYR A 343 4.58 -26.24 13.97
N GLY A 344 4.15 -26.44 12.72
CA GLY A 344 2.75 -26.33 12.31
C GLY A 344 2.33 -24.93 11.84
N TYR A 345 3.28 -24.01 11.64
CA TYR A 345 2.97 -22.67 11.14
C TYR A 345 3.07 -22.62 9.61
N PRO A 346 2.11 -21.97 8.93
CA PRO A 346 2.20 -21.74 7.49
C PRO A 346 3.28 -20.70 7.18
N VAL A 347 3.93 -20.82 6.02
CA VAL A 347 5.03 -19.95 5.61
C VAL A 347 4.65 -19.16 4.36
N TYR A 348 4.53 -17.84 4.49
CA TYR A 348 4.21 -16.91 3.40
C TYR A 348 5.32 -15.91 3.12
N THR A 349 5.96 -15.41 4.17
CA THR A 349 6.92 -14.30 4.09
C THR A 349 8.36 -14.78 4.30
N PHE A 350 9.27 -14.22 3.50
CA PHE A 350 10.70 -14.23 3.79
C PHE A 350 11.24 -12.83 4.01
N ALA A 351 11.91 -12.65 5.13
CA ALA A 351 12.52 -11.41 5.54
C ALA A 351 14.04 -11.55 5.37
N TYR A 352 14.69 -10.72 4.55
CA TYR A 352 16.14 -10.82 4.33
C TYR A 352 16.94 -10.44 5.59
N PRO A 353 17.87 -11.29 6.08
CA PRO A 353 18.88 -10.91 7.06
C PRO A 353 19.67 -9.69 6.60
N TYR A 354 19.95 -8.77 7.54
CA TYR A 354 20.62 -7.49 7.28
C TYR A 354 19.93 -6.62 6.21
N SER A 355 18.69 -6.99 5.82
CA SER A 355 18.01 -6.49 4.63
C SER A 355 18.83 -6.60 3.34
N SER A 356 19.85 -7.46 3.30
CA SER A 356 20.80 -7.56 2.21
C SER A 356 20.30 -8.53 1.15
N ARG A 357 20.09 -7.99 -0.07
CA ARG A 357 19.54 -8.71 -1.24
C ARG A 357 20.08 -8.17 -2.56
N ASN A 358 19.88 -8.92 -3.63
CA ASN A 358 20.08 -8.48 -5.02
C ASN A 358 19.08 -9.19 -5.96
N ALA A 359 19.15 -8.91 -7.27
CA ALA A 359 18.24 -9.52 -8.23
C ALA A 359 18.34 -11.05 -8.31
N ALA A 360 19.52 -11.63 -8.06
CA ALA A 360 19.71 -13.07 -8.06
C ALA A 360 19.12 -13.73 -6.81
N THR A 361 19.27 -13.11 -5.63
CA THR A 361 18.65 -13.63 -4.39
C THR A 361 17.13 -13.59 -4.50
N ASP A 362 16.56 -12.51 -5.04
CA ASP A 362 15.11 -12.39 -5.25
C ASP A 362 14.56 -13.47 -6.17
N ALA A 363 15.19 -13.64 -7.33
CA ALA A 363 14.77 -14.64 -8.31
C ALA A 363 14.82 -16.07 -7.72
N ALA A 364 15.81 -16.34 -6.86
CA ALA A 364 15.99 -17.64 -6.23
C ALA A 364 14.89 -17.98 -5.21
N VAL A 365 14.34 -16.98 -4.51
CA VAL A 365 13.33 -17.21 -3.47
C VAL A 365 11.89 -16.93 -3.92
N ALA A 366 11.71 -16.31 -5.08
CA ALA A 366 10.41 -15.82 -5.57
C ALA A 366 9.31 -16.90 -5.62
N SER A 367 9.64 -18.17 -5.89
CA SER A 367 8.65 -19.25 -5.91
C SER A 367 8.22 -19.74 -4.52
N TYR A 368 9.03 -19.49 -3.49
CA TYR A 368 8.84 -20.09 -2.15
C TYR A 368 8.10 -19.19 -1.17
N PHE A 369 7.92 -17.90 -1.51
CA PHE A 369 7.28 -16.93 -0.64
C PHE A 369 6.31 -16.05 -1.40
N ARG A 370 5.19 -15.72 -0.78
CA ARG A 370 4.25 -14.72 -1.28
C ARG A 370 4.86 -13.33 -1.23
N THR A 371 5.59 -13.03 -0.17
CA THR A 371 6.21 -11.72 0.07
C THR A 371 7.66 -11.83 0.52
N LEU A 372 8.46 -10.86 0.10
CA LEU A 372 9.85 -10.68 0.46
C LEU A 372 9.99 -9.35 1.18
N ARG A 373 10.62 -9.30 2.35
CA ARG A 373 10.80 -8.07 3.13
C ARG A 373 12.26 -7.65 3.17
N THR A 374 12.55 -6.40 2.82
CA THR A 374 13.85 -5.73 3.00
C THR A 374 13.63 -4.36 3.66
N ARG A 375 14.68 -3.59 3.94
CA ARG A 375 14.58 -2.18 4.38
C ARG A 375 14.46 -1.23 3.21
N THR A 376 13.83 -0.08 3.42
CA THR A 376 13.95 1.05 2.50
C THR A 376 15.42 1.47 2.34
N PRO A 377 15.91 1.77 1.11
CA PRO A 377 17.30 2.18 0.88
C PRO A 377 17.70 3.43 1.68
N ASN A 378 16.78 4.38 1.82
CA ASN A 378 16.95 5.63 2.54
C ASN A 378 15.57 6.16 2.96
N ILE A 379 15.54 7.02 3.98
CA ILE A 379 14.36 7.82 4.31
C ILE A 379 14.51 9.18 3.61
N VAL A 380 13.59 9.48 2.69
CA VAL A 380 13.62 10.72 1.91
C VAL A 380 13.34 11.90 2.84
N ASN A 381 14.30 12.82 2.97
CA ASN A 381 14.21 14.02 3.81
C ASN A 381 13.84 13.76 5.30
N GLY A 382 14.09 12.55 5.81
CA GLY A 382 13.64 12.15 7.15
C GLY A 382 12.12 11.95 7.29
N ASN A 383 11.39 11.95 6.17
CA ASN A 383 9.94 11.91 6.08
C ASN A 383 9.44 10.60 5.43
N ILE A 384 8.71 9.80 6.21
CA ILE A 384 8.26 8.48 5.76
C ILE A 384 7.13 8.59 4.73
N ASN A 385 6.28 9.61 4.77
CA ASN A 385 5.29 9.89 3.71
C ASN A 385 5.94 10.23 2.36
N GLU A 386 7.16 10.79 2.35
CA GLU A 386 7.96 11.01 1.14
C GLU A 386 8.69 9.75 0.66
N THR A 387 8.81 8.74 1.51
CA THR A 387 9.48 7.47 1.22
C THR A 387 8.49 6.48 0.59
N THR A 388 8.02 6.78 -0.62
CA THR A 388 6.94 6.04 -1.31
C THR A 388 7.16 4.52 -1.44
N LEU A 389 8.40 4.05 -1.45
CA LEU A 389 8.73 2.60 -1.45
C LEU A 389 8.24 1.88 -0.19
N ALA A 390 8.05 2.59 0.92
CA ALA A 390 7.59 2.03 2.19
C ALA A 390 6.12 1.59 2.19
N TYR A 391 5.37 1.90 1.12
CA TYR A 391 3.93 1.67 1.02
C TYR A 391 3.62 0.59 0.01
N TYR A 392 2.89 -0.43 0.46
CA TYR A 392 2.27 -1.41 -0.42
C TYR A 392 0.93 -0.87 -0.92
N ASN A 393 0.76 -0.82 -2.25
CA ASN A 393 -0.36 -0.16 -2.92
C ASN A 393 -1.35 -1.14 -3.58
N TRP A 394 -1.38 -2.39 -3.12
CA TRP A 394 -2.24 -3.45 -3.66
C TRP A 394 -2.00 -3.72 -5.15
N ASP A 395 -0.73 -3.71 -5.54
CA ASP A 395 -0.26 -3.91 -6.92
C ASP A 395 0.38 -5.29 -7.13
N ASP A 396 0.11 -6.23 -6.21
CA ASP A 396 0.65 -7.59 -6.17
C ASP A 396 2.19 -7.66 -6.09
N THR A 397 2.87 -6.54 -5.77
CA THR A 397 4.31 -6.51 -5.60
C THR A 397 4.75 -7.47 -4.49
N GLN A 398 5.66 -8.37 -4.83
CA GLN A 398 6.21 -9.36 -3.90
C GLN A 398 7.25 -8.74 -2.94
N LEU A 399 8.05 -7.77 -3.39
CA LEU A 399 9.11 -7.15 -2.59
C LEU A 399 8.59 -5.92 -1.82
N LEU A 400 8.57 -6.05 -0.50
CA LEU A 400 8.16 -5.05 0.48
C LEU A 400 9.39 -4.35 1.07
N TYR A 401 9.35 -3.03 1.17
CA TYR A 401 10.39 -2.22 1.79
C TYR A 401 9.90 -1.68 3.14
N GLY A 402 10.44 -2.20 4.23
CA GLY A 402 10.12 -1.79 5.58
C GLY A 402 10.94 -0.61 6.07
N VAL A 403 10.34 0.16 6.97
CA VAL A 403 11.00 1.22 7.74
C VAL A 403 11.26 0.74 9.15
N GLU A 404 12.49 0.93 9.64
CA GLU A 404 12.89 0.52 10.99
C GLU A 404 12.26 1.42 12.05
N ILE A 405 11.74 0.82 13.14
CA ILE A 405 11.09 1.57 14.22
C ILE A 405 11.93 1.67 15.50
N ASP A 406 13.11 1.09 15.57
CA ASP A 406 13.97 1.13 16.76
C ASP A 406 14.48 2.56 17.09
N GLU A 407 14.65 2.90 18.37
CA GLU A 407 14.94 4.27 18.85
C GLU A 407 16.20 4.92 18.27
N HIS A 408 17.18 4.11 17.88
CA HIS A 408 18.46 4.57 17.35
C HIS A 408 18.59 4.38 15.83
N ALA A 409 17.49 4.06 15.13
CA ALA A 409 17.46 4.13 13.69
C ALA A 409 17.65 5.59 13.26
N LEU A 410 18.83 5.88 12.69
CA LEU A 410 19.36 7.24 12.47
C LEU A 410 18.45 8.15 11.62
N ASP A 411 17.50 7.57 10.90
CA ASP A 411 16.72 8.27 9.87
C ASP A 411 15.20 8.32 10.15
N THR A 412 14.72 7.84 11.31
CA THR A 412 13.26 7.63 11.55
C THR A 412 12.76 8.17 12.89
N SER A 413 12.16 9.36 12.87
CA SER A 413 11.49 9.94 14.05
C SER A 413 10.08 9.37 14.25
N LEU A 414 9.58 9.33 15.49
CA LEU A 414 8.20 8.91 15.77
C LEU A 414 7.17 9.78 15.03
N PRO A 415 7.26 11.13 15.01
CA PRO A 415 6.35 11.96 14.22
C PRO A 415 6.32 11.60 12.73
N SER A 416 7.48 11.28 12.15
CA SER A 416 7.58 10.85 10.75
C SER A 416 6.83 9.53 10.51
N ILE A 417 6.91 8.58 11.45
CA ILE A 417 6.14 7.32 11.40
C ILE A 417 4.64 7.61 11.44
N LEU A 418 4.19 8.50 12.34
CA LEU A 418 2.78 8.84 12.46
C LEU A 418 2.23 9.52 11.19
N HIS A 419 3.00 10.42 10.57
CA HIS A 419 2.63 10.99 9.26
C HIS A 419 2.57 9.93 8.15
N GLY A 420 3.44 8.92 8.20
CA GLY A 420 3.36 7.79 7.29
C GLY A 420 2.10 6.95 7.49
N ILE A 421 1.68 6.75 8.74
CA ILE A 421 0.42 6.07 9.07
C ILE A 421 -0.78 6.86 8.51
N ASP A 422 -0.80 8.18 8.67
CA ASP A 422 -1.85 9.02 8.07
C ASP A 422 -1.91 8.86 6.56
N TYR A 423 -0.75 8.87 5.89
CA TYR A 423 -0.67 8.65 4.45
C TYR A 423 -1.25 7.30 4.06
N ALA A 424 -0.85 6.23 4.75
CA ALA A 424 -1.32 4.88 4.49
C ALA A 424 -2.85 4.78 4.63
N ILE A 425 -3.40 5.25 5.74
CA ILE A 425 -4.83 5.24 6.03
C ILE A 425 -5.62 6.04 4.99
N LYS A 426 -5.20 7.29 4.70
CA LYS A 426 -5.93 8.17 3.78
C LYS A 426 -5.91 7.66 2.35
N THR A 427 -4.81 7.04 1.92
CA THR A 427 -4.63 6.54 0.54
C THR A 427 -5.06 5.08 0.36
N GLY A 428 -5.41 4.38 1.43
CA GLY A 428 -5.77 2.97 1.41
C GLY A 428 -4.59 2.02 1.15
N SER A 429 -3.35 2.50 1.38
CA SER A 429 -2.12 1.73 1.26
C SER A 429 -1.70 1.16 2.62
N VAL A 430 -0.66 0.31 2.62
CA VAL A 430 -0.12 -0.31 3.84
C VAL A 430 1.32 0.13 4.05
N LEU A 431 1.60 0.83 5.15
CA LEU A 431 2.97 1.19 5.54
C LEU A 431 3.67 -0.04 6.15
N VAL A 432 4.82 -0.41 5.58
CA VAL A 432 5.61 -1.55 6.04
C VAL A 432 6.63 -1.07 7.09
N LEU A 433 6.56 -1.65 8.28
CA LEU A 433 7.40 -1.31 9.44
C LEU A 433 8.10 -2.58 9.96
N TYR A 434 9.30 -2.42 10.52
CA TYR A 434 9.96 -3.50 11.24
C TYR A 434 10.76 -3.01 12.44
N GLY A 435 10.93 -3.87 13.44
CA GLY A 435 11.80 -3.61 14.61
C GLY A 435 12.41 -4.91 15.12
N HIS A 436 13.16 -4.83 16.23
CA HIS A 436 13.82 -6.00 16.81
C HIS A 436 13.42 -6.22 18.28
N GLY A 437 14.19 -5.72 19.25
CA GLY A 437 13.92 -5.95 20.67
C GLY A 437 12.90 -4.99 21.25
N ILE A 438 11.94 -5.48 22.02
CA ILE A 438 11.00 -4.63 22.79
C ILE A 438 11.49 -4.50 24.24
N THR A 439 11.64 -3.28 24.74
CA THR A 439 12.11 -3.02 26.11
C THR A 439 11.56 -1.70 26.67
N PRO A 440 11.28 -1.56 27.98
CA PRO A 440 10.96 -0.26 28.56
C PRO A 440 12.19 0.67 28.61
N ASN A 441 13.40 0.10 28.66
CA ASN A 441 14.65 0.82 28.81
C ASN A 441 15.56 0.47 27.64
N VAL A 442 15.67 1.39 26.67
CA VAL A 442 16.59 1.25 25.53
C VAL A 442 18.02 1.49 26.01
N THR A 443 18.89 0.51 25.79
CA THR A 443 20.31 0.53 26.19
C THR A 443 21.27 0.27 25.05
N GLY A 444 20.77 -0.10 23.87
CA GLY A 444 21.58 -0.39 22.69
C GLY A 444 20.81 -0.28 21.39
N GLN A 445 21.50 -0.58 20.29
CA GLN A 445 20.89 -0.67 18.95
C GLN A 445 19.86 -1.80 18.87
N TYR A 446 18.98 -1.73 17.86
CA TYR A 446 17.97 -2.76 17.58
C TYR A 446 16.99 -2.97 18.74
N GLN A 447 16.54 -1.86 19.32
CA GLN A 447 15.59 -1.84 20.43
C GLN A 447 14.54 -0.77 20.19
N THR A 448 13.29 -1.19 20.28
CA THR A 448 12.08 -0.37 20.31
C THR A 448 11.59 -0.24 21.75
N SER A 449 11.38 0.99 22.22
CA SER A 449 10.81 1.20 23.54
C SER A 449 9.34 0.81 23.60
N THR A 450 8.86 0.33 24.76
CA THR A 450 7.43 0.03 24.93
C THR A 450 6.54 1.26 24.71
N SER A 451 7.01 2.47 25.04
CA SER A 451 6.25 3.71 24.84
C SER A 451 6.17 4.12 23.37
N ARG A 452 7.26 3.94 22.61
CA ARG A 452 7.26 4.18 21.16
C ARG A 452 6.36 3.19 20.43
N LEU A 453 6.47 1.90 20.78
CA LEU A 453 5.57 0.86 20.27
C LEU A 453 4.10 1.21 20.55
N GLU A 454 3.76 1.50 21.81
CA GLU A 454 2.39 1.86 22.19
C GLU A 454 1.90 3.10 21.45
N SER A 455 2.76 4.09 21.20
CA SER A 455 2.41 5.28 20.42
C SER A 455 2.03 4.93 18.98
N ILE A 456 2.80 4.07 18.30
CA ILE A 456 2.53 3.62 16.93
C ILE A 456 1.21 2.84 16.86
N LEU A 457 1.01 1.87 17.75
CA LEU A 457 -0.19 1.04 17.76
C LEU A 457 -1.43 1.84 18.12
N ASN A 458 -1.35 2.66 19.17
CA ASN A 458 -2.46 3.53 19.57
C ASN A 458 -2.84 4.49 18.45
N TYR A 459 -1.86 5.15 17.82
CA TYR A 459 -2.14 6.10 16.76
C TYR A 459 -2.81 5.44 15.55
N THR A 460 -2.31 4.27 15.14
CA THR A 460 -2.92 3.48 14.07
C THR A 460 -4.37 3.14 14.40
N TYR A 461 -4.61 2.62 15.61
CA TYR A 461 -5.94 2.24 16.07
C TYR A 461 -6.92 3.42 16.16
N GLN A 462 -6.52 4.53 16.78
CA GLN A 462 -7.39 5.71 16.96
C GLN A 462 -7.79 6.36 15.64
N ASN A 463 -6.93 6.27 14.62
CA ASN A 463 -7.19 6.83 13.29
C ASN A 463 -7.81 5.81 12.31
N GLY A 464 -8.23 4.63 12.80
CA GLY A 464 -8.96 3.64 11.99
C GLY A 464 -8.08 2.83 11.04
N GLY A 465 -6.77 2.79 11.28
CA GLY A 465 -5.83 1.97 10.52
C GLY A 465 -5.96 0.48 10.85
N VAL A 466 -5.73 -0.36 9.83
CA VAL A 466 -5.74 -1.81 9.96
C VAL A 466 -4.32 -2.34 10.22
N PHE A 467 -4.22 -3.40 11.02
CA PHE A 467 -2.97 -4.15 11.21
C PHE A 467 -2.96 -5.34 10.27
N TYR A 468 -1.93 -5.42 9.42
CA TYR A 468 -1.74 -6.46 8.41
C TYR A 468 -0.52 -7.32 8.77
N HIS A 469 -0.57 -8.59 8.37
CA HIS A 469 0.62 -9.41 8.27
C HIS A 469 1.37 -9.11 6.97
N MET A 470 2.68 -9.34 6.96
CA MET A 470 3.46 -9.31 5.72
C MET A 470 2.91 -10.32 4.70
N GLY A 471 2.45 -11.48 5.18
CA GLY A 471 1.83 -12.53 4.37
C GLY A 471 0.43 -12.21 3.84
N ASP A 472 -0.24 -11.16 4.34
CA ASP A 472 -1.53 -10.69 3.80
C ASP A 472 -1.33 -9.93 2.48
N LEU A 473 -0.12 -9.35 2.30
CA LEU A 473 0.28 -8.55 1.15
C LEU A 473 0.79 -9.42 -0.01
N GLY A 474 1.19 -8.80 -1.11
CA GLY A 474 1.60 -9.48 -2.33
C GLY A 474 0.46 -10.22 -3.04
N ASN A 475 0.81 -10.99 -4.07
CA ASN A 475 -0.14 -11.68 -4.94
C ASN A 475 -1.02 -12.67 -4.15
N SER A 476 -2.32 -12.40 -4.05
CA SER A 476 -3.29 -13.24 -3.34
C SER A 476 -3.54 -14.61 -3.97
N SER A 477 -3.13 -14.83 -5.22
CA SER A 477 -3.21 -16.12 -5.91
C SER A 477 -1.93 -16.96 -5.75
N TRP A 478 -0.96 -16.48 -4.97
CA TRP A 478 0.25 -17.26 -4.68
C TRP A 478 -0.09 -18.46 -3.78
N GLU A 479 0.45 -19.63 -4.12
CA GLU A 479 0.33 -20.86 -3.34
C GLU A 479 1.72 -21.39 -2.99
N GLN A 480 1.86 -21.91 -1.78
CA GLN A 480 3.12 -22.50 -1.32
C GLN A 480 3.46 -23.73 -2.17
N VAL A 481 4.73 -23.88 -2.54
CA VAL A 481 5.17 -25.03 -3.33
C VAL A 481 4.88 -26.35 -2.59
N PRO A 482 4.39 -27.40 -3.29
CA PRO A 482 3.95 -28.64 -2.65
C PRO A 482 5.00 -29.32 -1.75
N ARG A 483 6.29 -29.22 -2.10
CA ARG A 483 7.42 -29.79 -1.34
C ARG A 483 7.47 -29.34 0.13
N PHE A 484 6.90 -28.18 0.45
CA PHE A 484 6.86 -27.64 1.82
C PHE A 484 5.46 -27.59 2.42
N SER A 485 4.45 -28.00 1.65
CA SER A 485 3.07 -28.06 2.13
C SER A 485 2.85 -29.32 2.96
N LYS A 486 1.84 -29.29 3.84
CA LYS A 486 1.49 -30.44 4.68
C LYS A 486 1.10 -31.63 3.78
N VAL A 487 1.94 -32.67 3.79
CA VAL A 487 1.64 -33.95 3.15
C VAL A 487 0.52 -34.63 3.93
N THR A 488 -0.53 -35.04 3.22
CA THR A 488 -1.58 -35.89 3.81
C THR A 488 -1.59 -37.21 3.06
N ALA A 489 -1.11 -38.26 3.71
CA ALA A 489 -1.21 -39.62 3.19
C ALA A 489 -2.66 -40.09 3.31
N ASN A 490 -3.24 -40.56 2.22
CA ASN A 490 -4.60 -41.05 2.19
C ASN A 490 -4.78 -42.03 1.02
N TYR A 491 -5.60 -43.05 1.22
CA TYR A 491 -5.96 -43.99 0.16
C TYR A 491 -7.36 -44.54 0.39
N THR A 492 -7.94 -45.12 -0.65
CA THR A 492 -9.16 -45.92 -0.55
C THR A 492 -8.89 -47.34 -1.00
N VAL A 493 -9.64 -48.30 -0.47
CA VAL A 493 -9.61 -49.70 -0.90
C VAL A 493 -10.92 -50.08 -1.57
N SER A 494 -10.84 -50.93 -2.59
CA SER A 494 -12.03 -51.44 -3.29
C SER A 494 -12.95 -52.32 -2.43
N ARG A 495 -12.43 -52.89 -1.33
CA ARG A 495 -13.14 -53.76 -0.38
C ARG A 495 -12.34 -53.90 0.92
N ASP A 496 -13.03 -53.92 2.06
CA ASP A 496 -12.41 -54.08 3.39
C ASP A 496 -12.34 -55.54 3.85
N ILE A 497 -13.12 -56.43 3.21
CA ILE A 497 -13.20 -57.86 3.50
C ILE A 497 -13.13 -58.63 2.19
N LEU A 498 -12.26 -59.63 2.12
CA LEU A 498 -12.07 -60.50 0.97
C LEU A 498 -11.64 -61.90 1.42
N PHE A 499 -11.81 -62.89 0.55
CA PHE A 499 -11.24 -64.22 0.81
C PHE A 499 -9.74 -64.23 0.50
N ALA A 500 -8.96 -64.99 1.29
CA ALA A 500 -7.54 -65.16 1.02
C ALA A 500 -7.32 -65.68 -0.41
N GLY A 501 -6.41 -65.04 -1.15
CA GLY A 501 -6.16 -65.28 -2.56
C GLY A 501 -6.94 -64.38 -3.52
N GLU A 502 -7.90 -63.58 -3.04
CA GLU A 502 -8.52 -62.52 -3.83
C GLU A 502 -7.68 -61.22 -3.78
N SER A 503 -7.83 -60.38 -4.79
CA SER A 503 -7.14 -59.09 -4.87
C SER A 503 -8.00 -57.92 -4.39
N VAL A 504 -7.34 -56.92 -3.82
CA VAL A 504 -7.90 -55.62 -3.44
C VAL A 504 -7.13 -54.52 -4.19
N THR A 505 -7.87 -53.56 -4.74
CA THR A 505 -7.29 -52.35 -5.33
C THR A 505 -7.20 -51.25 -4.29
N PHE A 506 -6.02 -50.66 -4.16
CA PHE A 506 -5.76 -49.41 -3.48
C PHE A 506 -5.76 -48.27 -4.50
N THR A 507 -6.41 -47.16 -4.16
CA THR A 507 -6.42 -45.93 -4.97
C THR A 507 -5.88 -44.80 -4.13
N ASP A 508 -4.87 -44.11 -4.65
CA ASP A 508 -4.25 -42.98 -3.97
C ASP A 508 -5.22 -41.79 -3.87
N CYS A 509 -5.30 -41.21 -2.68
CA CYS A 509 -6.03 -39.98 -2.38
C CYS A 509 -5.13 -39.00 -1.62
N SER A 510 -3.81 -39.27 -1.58
CA SER A 510 -2.84 -38.46 -0.89
C SER A 510 -2.71 -37.11 -1.59
N VAL A 511 -2.37 -36.09 -0.81
CA VAL A 511 -2.10 -34.75 -1.34
C VAL A 511 -0.73 -34.27 -0.91
N ASN A 512 -0.09 -33.53 -1.80
CA ASN A 512 1.17 -32.82 -1.60
C ASN A 512 2.43 -33.69 -1.38
N GLN A 513 2.37 -34.99 -1.68
CA GLN A 513 3.49 -35.92 -1.60
C GLN A 513 4.40 -35.86 -2.86
N ALA A 514 5.71 -35.93 -2.65
CA ALA A 514 6.70 -36.11 -3.74
C ALA A 514 7.15 -37.58 -3.90
N THR A 515 7.00 -38.38 -2.84
CA THR A 515 7.29 -39.81 -2.82
C THR A 515 6.23 -40.52 -1.99
N GLU A 516 5.95 -41.78 -2.35
CA GLU A 516 4.97 -42.63 -1.69
C GLU A 516 5.61 -43.93 -1.23
N LEU A 517 5.11 -44.47 -0.13
CA LEU A 517 5.40 -45.81 0.34
C LEU A 517 4.14 -46.39 0.98
N LEU A 518 3.61 -47.47 0.40
CA LEU A 518 2.47 -48.21 0.94
C LEU A 518 2.95 -49.58 1.41
N ASP A 519 2.91 -49.81 2.72
CA ASP A 519 3.06 -51.13 3.34
C ASP A 519 1.69 -51.80 3.41
N PHE A 520 1.59 -53.04 2.96
CA PHE A 520 0.34 -53.80 2.97
C PHE A 520 0.07 -54.50 4.31
N GLY A 521 1.05 -54.52 5.22
CA GLY A 521 0.91 -55.09 6.57
C GLY A 521 1.06 -56.61 6.64
N ASP A 522 1.24 -57.31 5.51
CA ASP A 522 1.36 -58.78 5.43
C ASP A 522 2.80 -59.28 5.24
N GLY A 523 3.78 -58.37 5.28
CA GLY A 523 5.20 -58.67 5.06
C GLY A 523 5.59 -58.83 3.59
N SER A 524 4.69 -58.54 2.66
CA SER A 524 5.03 -58.40 1.24
C SER A 524 5.86 -57.13 0.97
N PRO A 525 6.57 -57.03 -0.17
CA PRO A 525 7.29 -55.82 -0.53
C PRO A 525 6.35 -54.61 -0.60
N ALA A 526 6.74 -53.52 0.06
CA ALA A 526 6.01 -52.24 0.00
C ALA A 526 5.97 -51.69 -1.43
N SER A 527 4.87 -51.00 -1.76
CA SER A 527 4.69 -50.34 -3.05
C SER A 527 5.17 -48.89 -3.00
N SER A 528 5.83 -48.42 -4.05
CA SER A 528 6.20 -46.99 -4.20
C SER A 528 5.05 -46.13 -4.73
N THR A 529 3.84 -46.67 -4.81
CA THR A 529 2.61 -45.94 -5.11
C THR A 529 1.41 -46.56 -4.39
N ALA A 530 0.44 -45.72 -4.00
CA ALA A 530 -0.84 -46.18 -3.45
C ALA A 530 -1.90 -46.53 -4.52
N ASN A 531 -1.59 -46.39 -5.82
CA ASN A 531 -2.41 -46.90 -6.92
C ASN A 531 -1.97 -48.31 -7.33
N VAL A 532 -2.37 -49.32 -6.55
CA VAL A 532 -1.82 -50.69 -6.67
C VAL A 532 -2.86 -51.76 -6.37
N ILE A 533 -2.74 -52.92 -7.04
CA ILE A 533 -3.53 -54.11 -6.74
C ILE A 533 -2.68 -55.06 -5.90
N HIS A 534 -3.18 -55.46 -4.74
CA HIS A 534 -2.50 -56.40 -3.84
C HIS A 534 -3.35 -57.64 -3.58
N THR A 535 -2.71 -58.77 -3.28
CA THR A 535 -3.38 -60.04 -2.99
C THR A 535 -2.88 -60.60 -1.66
N TYR A 536 -3.78 -60.68 -0.68
CA TYR A 536 -3.48 -61.27 0.62
C TYR A 536 -3.63 -62.79 0.55
N THR A 537 -2.52 -63.52 0.70
CA THR A 537 -2.50 -64.99 0.56
C THR A 537 -2.78 -65.74 1.86
N THR A 538 -2.64 -65.06 2.99
CA THR A 538 -2.90 -65.62 4.32
C THR A 538 -4.13 -64.92 4.92
N PRO A 539 -5.04 -65.65 5.61
CA PRO A 539 -6.11 -65.01 6.36
C PRO A 539 -5.56 -64.17 7.53
N GLY A 540 -6.00 -62.92 7.66
CA GLY A 540 -5.56 -62.02 8.72
C GLY A 540 -6.21 -60.65 8.66
N THR A 541 -5.92 -59.82 9.66
CA THR A 541 -6.22 -58.38 9.65
C THR A 541 -4.92 -57.65 9.38
N TYR A 542 -4.92 -56.80 8.35
CA TYR A 542 -3.75 -56.03 7.91
C TYR A 542 -4.03 -54.53 8.09
N THR A 543 -3.03 -53.77 8.50
CA THR A 543 -3.14 -52.34 8.84
C THR A 543 -1.99 -51.54 8.28
#